data_AF-A0A8I3MVM4-F1
#
_entry.id   AF-A0A8I3MVM4-F1
#
_cell.length_a   1.000
_cell.length_b   1.000
_cell.length_c   1.000
_cell.angle_alpha   90.00
_cell.angle_beta   90.00
_cell.angle_gamma   90.00
#
_symmetry.space_group_name_H-M   'P 1'
#
loop_
_entity.id
_entity.type
_entity.pdbx_description
1 polymer ?
#
loop_
_entity_poly.entity_id
_entity_poly.type
_entity_poly.pdbx_seq_one_letter_code
_entity_poly.pdbx_strand_id
1 'polypeptide(L)'
;MPSGGRGRSRLRLGERGLLEPPSPPKRRLLPRAHFLPLLLLALALASATYTIWSGWHHQTEELPRGRELRGRLIGSLSEARLRRVVGQLDPHRLWNTYLRPLLVVRTPGSPGNLQVRKEAPVTLQLLFLDGEEALKEWGPTDSLYGSRHLAQLMESAPHSPGPTRIQAIELFMLLDLLGAPNPNFYSHFPHTARWFHRLRSIEKRLHRMNLLQSHPQEVMYFQPGEPPGSVEDDHIPFLRRGVPVLHLISMPFPSVWHTPDDSEANLHPPTVHNLSRILAVFLAEYLGL
;
A
#
# COMPACT_ATOMS: atom_id res chain seq x y z
N MET A 1 78.43 9.80 57.93
CA MET A 1 78.05 8.44 58.37
C MET A 1 76.82 8.58 59.28
N PRO A 2 75.64 8.09 58.88
CA PRO A 2 74.36 8.41 59.53
C PRO A 2 73.83 7.32 60.48
N SER A 3 73.00 7.77 61.43
CA SER A 3 72.17 7.05 62.41
C SER A 3 71.11 6.15 61.74
N GLY A 4 70.82 4.94 62.22
CA GLY A 4 69.96 4.63 63.38
C GLY A 4 68.48 4.91 63.04
N GLY A 5 67.50 4.00 63.00
CA GLY A 5 67.27 2.72 63.67
C GLY A 5 65.90 2.80 64.39
N ARG A 6 64.98 1.84 64.18
CA ARG A 6 63.78 1.47 65.00
C ARG A 6 62.95 0.45 64.17
N GLY A 7 62.48 -0.70 64.66
CA GLY A 7 62.12 -1.12 66.02
C GLY A 7 60.60 -1.37 66.07
N ARG A 8 60.18 -2.65 65.96
CA ARG A 8 58.78 -3.15 65.99
C ARG A 8 58.29 -3.43 67.42
N SER A 9 57.00 -3.14 67.70
CA SER A 9 56.10 -3.89 68.62
C SER A 9 54.69 -3.26 68.61
N ARG A 10 53.62 -3.98 68.22
CA ARG A 10 52.66 -4.82 68.97
C ARG A 10 51.60 -4.08 69.83
N LEU A 11 50.36 -4.13 69.31
CA LEU A 11 49.04 -4.46 69.90
C LEU A 11 48.47 -3.79 71.18
N ARG A 12 47.31 -3.15 70.94
CA ARG A 12 46.00 -3.13 71.66
C ARG A 12 45.96 -2.93 73.19
N LEU A 13 45.22 -1.89 73.59
CA LEU A 13 44.21 -1.94 74.66
C LEU A 13 43.17 -0.83 74.42
N GLY A 14 41.89 -1.17 74.55
CA GLY A 14 40.78 -0.24 74.35
C GLY A 14 40.47 0.56 75.60
N GLU A 15 39.88 1.74 75.40
CA GLU A 15 39.03 2.40 76.39
C GLU A 15 37.99 3.28 75.69
N ARG A 16 36.83 3.36 76.35
CA ARG A 16 35.53 3.84 75.86
C ARG A 16 35.48 5.37 75.73
N GLY A 17 34.81 5.84 74.67
CA GLY A 17 34.28 7.20 74.56
C GLY A 17 32.92 7.17 73.87
N LEU A 18 31.92 7.73 74.52
CA LEU A 18 30.48 7.66 74.23
C LEU A 18 30.05 8.51 73.02
N LEU A 19 29.22 7.90 72.16
CA LEU A 19 28.04 8.45 71.47
C LEU A 19 28.19 9.75 70.65
N GLU A 20 28.38 9.60 69.33
CA GLU A 20 27.74 10.47 68.33
C GLU A 20 26.98 9.60 67.30
N PRO A 21 25.78 10.01 66.84
CA PRO A 21 24.94 9.20 65.94
C PRO A 21 25.52 9.13 64.53
N PRO A 22 25.28 8.03 63.77
CA PRO A 22 25.79 7.90 62.42
C PRO A 22 25.11 8.91 61.49
N SER A 23 25.92 9.73 60.82
CA SER A 23 25.52 10.58 59.69
C SER A 23 24.77 9.76 58.62
N PRO A 24 23.67 10.28 58.04
CA PRO A 24 22.91 9.53 57.04
C PRO A 24 23.76 9.31 55.77
N PRO A 25 23.55 8.21 55.02
CA PRO A 25 24.28 7.97 53.79
C PRO A 25 23.92 9.07 52.78
N LYS A 26 24.94 9.64 52.13
CA LYS A 26 24.79 10.59 51.02
C LYS A 26 23.93 9.93 49.92
N ARG A 27 22.65 10.29 49.83
CA ARG A 27 21.80 9.94 48.68
C ARG A 27 22.40 10.62 47.45
N ARG A 28 22.98 9.84 46.54
CA ARG A 28 23.21 10.31 45.17
C ARG A 28 21.83 10.52 44.54
N LEU A 29 21.46 11.78 44.31
CA LEU A 29 20.34 12.13 43.46
C LEU A 29 20.71 11.72 42.03
N LEU A 30 20.07 10.66 41.52
CA LEU A 30 20.04 10.41 40.07
C LEU A 30 19.35 11.62 39.41
N PRO A 31 19.87 12.16 38.30
CA PRO A 31 19.20 13.26 37.62
C PRO A 31 17.82 12.77 37.16
N ARG A 32 16.77 13.47 37.58
CA ARG A 32 15.43 13.28 37.02
C ARG A 32 15.54 13.58 35.52
N ALA A 33 15.55 12.55 34.69
CA ALA A 33 15.46 12.70 33.26
C ALA A 33 14.17 13.49 32.96
N HIS A 34 14.34 14.70 32.44
CA HIS A 34 13.23 15.54 32.02
C HIS A 34 12.66 14.93 30.73
N PHE A 35 11.76 13.94 30.87
CA PHE A 35 11.07 13.32 29.75
C PHE A 35 9.96 14.21 29.18
N LEU A 36 9.47 15.17 29.97
CA LEU A 36 8.37 16.05 29.58
C LEU A 36 8.74 17.01 28.42
N PRO A 37 9.90 17.70 28.41
CA PRO A 37 10.32 18.54 27.29
C PRO A 37 10.54 17.75 26.00
N LEU A 38 11.09 16.54 26.10
CA LEU A 38 11.31 15.64 24.97
C LEU A 38 9.99 15.13 24.38
N LEU A 39 9.02 14.80 25.24
CA LEU A 39 7.68 14.40 24.81
C LEU A 39 6.93 15.56 24.14
N LEU A 40 7.03 16.77 24.70
CA LEU A 40 6.43 17.98 24.11
C LEU A 40 7.06 18.33 22.75
N LEU A 41 8.38 18.17 22.60
CA LEU A 41 9.06 18.35 21.33
C LEU A 41 8.61 17.29 20.30
N ALA A 42 8.48 16.03 20.71
CA ALA A 42 7.99 14.96 19.84
C ALA A 42 6.53 15.20 19.39
N LEU A 43 5.66 15.67 20.29
CA LEU A 43 4.28 16.03 19.96
C LEU A 43 4.20 17.25 19.04
N ALA A 44 5.05 18.26 19.26
CA ALA A 44 5.13 19.43 18.39
C ALA A 44 5.61 19.05 16.98
N LEU A 45 6.63 18.17 16.89
CA LEU A 45 7.12 17.64 15.62
C LEU A 45 6.04 16.80 14.91
N ALA A 46 5.34 15.92 15.63
CA ALA A 46 4.24 15.13 15.07
C ALA A 46 3.06 15.99 14.60
N SER A 47 2.75 17.08 15.31
CA SER A 47 1.71 18.03 14.91
C SER A 47 2.14 18.87 13.70
N ALA A 48 3.41 19.27 13.62
CA ALA A 48 3.96 19.99 12.47
C ALA A 48 4.01 19.09 11.23
N THR A 49 4.44 17.83 11.37
CA THR A 49 4.42 16.87 10.26
C THR A 49 3.00 16.55 9.82
N TYR A 50 2.05 16.40 10.75
CA TYR A 50 0.64 16.19 10.42
C TYR A 50 0.02 17.40 9.70
N THR A 51 0.32 18.62 10.12
CA THR A 51 -0.19 19.85 9.45
C THR A 51 0.43 20.06 8.08
N ILE A 52 1.72 19.75 7.91
CA ILE A 52 2.38 19.78 6.59
C ILE A 52 1.84 18.68 5.68
N TRP A 53 1.66 17.45 6.20
CA TRP A 53 1.08 16.32 5.46
C TRP A 53 -0.37 16.61 5.05
N SER A 54 -1.22 17.04 5.98
CA SER A 54 -2.62 17.38 5.70
C SER A 54 -2.75 18.59 4.78
N GLY A 55 -1.86 19.59 4.92
CA GLY A 55 -1.77 20.72 4.02
C GLY A 55 -1.34 20.33 2.60
N TRP A 56 -0.43 19.37 2.46
CA TRP A 56 -0.07 18.79 1.15
C TRP A 56 -1.28 18.08 0.54
N HIS A 57 -2.00 17.25 1.30
CA HIS A 57 -3.20 16.59 0.79
C HIS A 57 -4.31 17.57 0.39
N HIS A 58 -4.54 18.63 1.17
CA HIS A 58 -5.51 19.67 0.81
C HIS A 58 -5.07 20.50 -0.40
N GLN A 59 -3.77 20.77 -0.60
CA GLN A 59 -3.29 21.44 -1.81
C GLN A 59 -3.44 20.57 -3.07
N THR A 60 -3.37 19.24 -2.93
CA THR A 60 -3.73 18.32 -4.04
C THR A 60 -5.23 18.24 -4.33
N GLU A 61 -6.10 18.76 -3.45
CA GLU A 61 -7.56 18.83 -3.71
C GLU A 61 -7.96 20.04 -4.57
N GLU A 62 -7.15 21.10 -4.65
CA GLU A 62 -7.38 22.23 -5.56
C GLU A 62 -6.74 22.01 -6.95
N LEU A 63 -7.06 20.88 -7.58
CA LEU A 63 -6.84 20.72 -9.02
C LEU A 63 -7.84 21.60 -9.78
N PRO A 64 -7.46 22.22 -10.91
CA PRO A 64 -8.27 23.25 -11.55
C PRO A 64 -9.66 22.72 -11.94
N ARG A 65 -10.70 23.49 -11.59
CA ARG A 65 -12.11 23.28 -11.95
C ARG A 65 -12.24 23.15 -13.47
N GLY A 66 -12.11 21.92 -13.96
CA GLY A 66 -12.02 21.66 -15.39
C GLY A 66 -12.32 20.22 -15.74
N ARG A 67 -13.36 19.63 -15.13
CA ARG A 67 -14.19 18.54 -15.70
C ARG A 67 -15.16 18.05 -14.63
N GLU A 68 -16.42 18.47 -14.73
CA GLU A 68 -17.50 17.56 -14.34
C GLU A 68 -17.33 16.33 -15.24
N LEU A 69 -16.79 15.25 -14.68
CA LEU A 69 -16.85 13.93 -15.30
C LEU A 69 -18.33 13.63 -15.51
N ARG A 70 -18.86 13.96 -16.70
CA ARG A 70 -20.15 13.48 -17.22
C ARG A 70 -20.10 11.96 -17.12
N GLY A 71 -20.53 11.44 -15.97
CA GLY A 71 -20.41 10.05 -15.65
C GLY A 71 -21.31 9.30 -16.60
N ARG A 72 -20.73 8.50 -17.50
CA ARG A 72 -21.48 7.47 -18.21
C ARG A 72 -22.17 6.65 -17.11
N LEU A 73 -23.50 6.71 -17.04
CA LEU A 73 -24.26 5.85 -16.14
C LEU A 73 -24.04 4.42 -16.63
N ILE A 74 -23.10 3.73 -15.99
CA ILE A 74 -22.85 2.32 -16.23
C ILE A 74 -24.12 1.56 -15.84
N GLY A 75 -24.82 1.04 -16.84
CA GLY A 75 -25.94 0.12 -16.61
C GLY A 75 -25.42 -1.23 -16.13
N SER A 76 -26.08 -1.82 -15.14
CA SER A 76 -25.76 -3.19 -14.72
C SER A 76 -26.09 -4.18 -15.83
N LEU A 77 -25.25 -5.19 -16.06
CA LEU A 77 -25.56 -6.24 -17.05
C LEU A 77 -26.87 -6.95 -16.69
N SER A 78 -27.62 -7.47 -17.67
CA SER A 78 -28.68 -8.44 -17.36
C SER A 78 -28.09 -9.71 -16.76
N GLU A 79 -28.89 -10.49 -16.01
CA GLU A 79 -28.39 -11.72 -15.39
C GLU A 79 -27.81 -12.70 -16.42
N ALA A 80 -28.51 -12.90 -17.54
CA ALA A 80 -28.05 -13.76 -18.63
C ALA A 80 -26.71 -13.30 -19.22
N ARG A 81 -26.53 -11.98 -19.41
CA ARG A 81 -25.28 -11.42 -19.91
C ARG A 81 -24.15 -11.55 -18.89
N LEU A 82 -24.44 -11.33 -17.61
CA LEU A 82 -23.48 -11.51 -16.52
C LEU A 82 -23.00 -12.97 -16.44
N ARG A 83 -23.91 -13.95 -16.50
CA ARG A 83 -23.56 -15.38 -16.53
C ARG A 83 -22.70 -15.72 -17.74
N ARG A 84 -22.99 -15.14 -18.91
CA ARG A 84 -22.18 -15.31 -20.12
C ARG A 84 -20.76 -14.75 -19.95
N VAL A 85 -20.63 -13.52 -19.44
CA VAL A 85 -19.31 -12.89 -19.18
C VAL A 85 -18.49 -13.74 -18.20
N VAL A 86 -19.10 -14.15 -17.08
CA VAL A 86 -18.44 -15.01 -16.10
C VAL A 86 -18.09 -16.39 -16.69
N GLY A 87 -18.95 -16.95 -17.53
CA GLY A 87 -18.73 -18.25 -18.18
C GLY A 87 -17.63 -18.24 -19.26
N GLN A 88 -17.22 -17.07 -19.75
CA GLN A 88 -16.07 -16.93 -20.66
C GLN A 88 -14.72 -16.96 -19.93
N LEU A 89 -14.72 -16.80 -18.60
CA LEU A 89 -13.52 -16.93 -17.80
C LEU A 89 -13.11 -18.40 -17.70
N ASP A 90 -11.83 -18.64 -17.94
CA ASP A 90 -11.21 -19.96 -17.84
C ASP A 90 -10.19 -19.93 -16.70
N PRO A 91 -10.52 -20.52 -15.53
CA PRO A 91 -9.61 -20.60 -14.39
C PRO A 91 -8.27 -21.27 -14.71
N HIS A 92 -8.29 -22.29 -15.57
CA HIS A 92 -7.09 -23.03 -15.95
C HIS A 92 -6.22 -22.19 -16.88
N ARG A 93 -6.81 -21.47 -17.83
CA ARG A 93 -6.09 -20.51 -18.69
C ARG A 93 -5.50 -19.37 -17.86
N LEU A 94 -6.28 -18.79 -16.94
CA LEU A 94 -5.80 -17.76 -16.03
C LEU A 94 -4.55 -18.23 -15.28
N TRP A 95 -4.63 -19.41 -14.65
CA TRP A 95 -3.53 -19.93 -13.83
C TRP A 95 -2.32 -20.34 -14.68
N ASN A 96 -2.52 -21.20 -15.67
CA ASN A 96 -1.41 -21.86 -16.36
C ASN A 96 -0.86 -21.04 -17.54
N THR A 97 -1.68 -20.24 -18.20
CA THR A 97 -1.27 -19.46 -19.37
C THR A 97 -0.81 -18.06 -18.99
N TYR A 98 -1.43 -17.43 -18.00
CA TYR A 98 -1.12 -16.04 -17.65
C TYR A 98 -0.36 -15.91 -16.34
N LEU A 99 -0.77 -16.53 -15.24
CA LEU A 99 -0.12 -16.33 -13.94
C LEU A 99 1.22 -17.06 -13.86
N ARG A 100 1.24 -18.38 -14.08
CA ARG A 100 2.44 -19.23 -13.86
C ARG A 100 3.68 -18.76 -14.63
N PRO A 101 3.60 -18.30 -15.89
CA PRO A 101 4.77 -17.76 -16.59
C PRO A 101 5.33 -16.46 -15.98
N LEU A 102 4.54 -15.73 -15.20
CA LEU A 102 4.95 -14.49 -14.53
C LEU A 102 5.63 -14.76 -13.18
N LEU A 103 5.51 -15.96 -12.60
CA LEU A 103 6.05 -16.34 -11.28
C LEU A 103 7.55 -16.69 -11.35
N VAL A 104 8.35 -15.72 -11.79
CA VAL A 104 9.82 -15.80 -11.88
C VAL A 104 10.45 -14.56 -11.23
N VAL A 105 11.74 -14.67 -10.84
CA VAL A 105 12.52 -13.50 -10.39
C VAL A 105 12.62 -12.49 -11.53
N ARG A 106 12.07 -11.29 -11.32
CA ARG A 106 11.87 -10.28 -12.37
C ARG A 106 12.19 -8.85 -11.91
N THR A 107 13.22 -8.72 -11.07
CA THR A 107 13.77 -7.41 -10.68
C THR A 107 14.13 -6.56 -11.91
N PRO A 108 14.09 -5.21 -11.79
CA PRO A 108 14.35 -4.33 -12.93
C PRO A 108 15.66 -4.66 -13.65
N GLY A 109 15.57 -4.86 -14.97
CA GLY A 109 16.72 -5.20 -15.82
C GLY A 109 17.16 -6.68 -15.81
N SER A 110 16.52 -7.56 -15.04
CA SER A 110 16.85 -8.99 -15.03
C SER A 110 16.37 -9.73 -16.29
N PRO A 111 16.94 -10.92 -16.61
CA PRO A 111 16.45 -11.73 -17.73
C PRO A 111 14.95 -12.08 -17.63
N GLY A 112 14.45 -12.38 -16.42
CA GLY A 112 13.03 -12.69 -16.20
C GLY A 112 12.12 -11.48 -16.45
N ASN A 113 12.60 -10.27 -16.12
CA ASN A 113 11.89 -9.03 -16.38
C ASN A 113 11.76 -8.73 -17.89
N LEU A 114 12.82 -8.97 -18.66
CA LEU A 114 12.81 -8.79 -20.12
C LEU A 114 11.90 -9.80 -20.84
N GLN A 115 11.80 -11.03 -20.30
CA GLN A 115 10.98 -12.10 -20.87
C GLN A 115 9.48 -11.79 -20.85
N VAL A 116 9.01 -11.07 -19.83
CA VAL A 116 7.59 -10.75 -19.61
C VAL A 116 7.08 -9.58 -20.47
N ARG A 117 7.97 -8.72 -20.99
CA ARG A 117 7.65 -7.41 -21.60
C ARG A 117 7.12 -7.40 -23.06
N LYS A 118 6.31 -8.36 -23.52
CA LYS A 118 5.83 -8.38 -24.93
C LYS A 118 4.34 -8.02 -25.11
N GLU A 119 4.09 -7.23 -26.17
CA GLU A 119 2.92 -6.35 -26.39
C GLU A 119 1.60 -7.00 -26.86
N ALA A 120 0.49 -6.30 -26.63
CA ALA A 120 -0.82 -6.51 -27.26
C ALA A 120 -1.45 -5.17 -27.71
N PRO A 121 -2.23 -5.11 -28.80
CA PRO A 121 -2.79 -3.87 -29.32
C PRO A 121 -4.28 -3.62 -28.95
N VAL A 122 -4.56 -2.34 -28.60
CA VAL A 122 -5.83 -1.55 -28.55
C VAL A 122 -6.77 -1.61 -27.30
N THR A 123 -7.28 -0.40 -26.91
CA THR A 123 -8.30 0.04 -25.89
C THR A 123 -8.80 -0.93 -24.79
N LEU A 124 -8.66 -0.47 -23.54
CA LEU A 124 -8.16 -1.21 -22.35
C LEU A 124 -6.66 -1.45 -22.46
N GLN A 125 -5.88 -0.64 -21.77
CA GLN A 125 -4.43 -0.82 -21.67
C GLN A 125 -4.12 -1.53 -20.36
N LEU A 126 -3.43 -2.67 -20.47
CA LEU A 126 -2.80 -3.31 -19.32
C LEU A 126 -1.37 -2.77 -19.25
N LEU A 127 -1.06 -2.07 -18.17
CA LEU A 127 0.26 -1.51 -17.92
C LEU A 127 0.97 -2.40 -16.90
N PHE A 128 2.08 -3.01 -17.32
CA PHE A 128 2.97 -3.75 -16.44
C PHE A 128 4.14 -2.83 -16.14
N LEU A 129 4.09 -2.19 -14.98
CA LEU A 129 5.04 -1.17 -14.56
C LEU A 129 6.26 -1.85 -13.93
N ASP A 130 7.45 -1.45 -14.38
CA ASP A 130 8.71 -2.01 -13.91
C ASP A 130 9.28 -1.17 -12.77
N GLY A 131 9.86 -1.81 -11.76
CA GLY A 131 10.52 -1.13 -10.65
C GLY A 131 9.58 -0.23 -9.83
N GLU A 132 8.41 -0.75 -9.44
CA GLU A 132 7.61 -0.14 -8.39
C GLU A 132 8.40 -0.15 -7.07
N GLU A 133 8.92 -1.34 -6.71
CA GLU A 133 9.69 -1.57 -5.51
C GLU A 133 11.00 -0.76 -5.43
N ALA A 134 11.37 -0.44 -4.20
CA ALA A 134 12.66 0.11 -3.88
C ALA A 134 13.77 -0.93 -4.11
N LEU A 135 14.92 -0.48 -4.63
CA LEU A 135 16.11 -1.33 -4.72
C LEU A 135 16.79 -1.46 -3.35
N LYS A 136 16.69 -0.43 -2.49
CA LYS A 136 17.26 -0.45 -1.13
C LYS A 136 16.26 0.01 -0.08
N GLU A 137 15.74 1.22 -0.22
CA GLU A 137 14.88 1.84 0.79
C GLU A 137 13.81 2.69 0.11
N TRP A 138 12.56 2.48 0.51
CA TRP A 138 11.44 3.22 -0.04
C TRP A 138 11.60 4.72 0.19
N GLY A 139 11.58 5.49 -0.89
CA GLY A 139 11.69 6.94 -0.82
C GLY A 139 11.51 7.61 -2.18
N PRO A 140 11.52 8.95 -2.24
CA PRO A 140 11.10 9.71 -3.43
C PRO A 140 11.92 9.44 -4.70
N THR A 141 13.12 8.87 -4.57
CA THR A 141 14.02 8.54 -5.67
C THR A 141 14.24 7.05 -5.89
N ASP A 142 14.03 6.23 -4.84
CA ASP A 142 14.26 4.78 -4.82
C ASP A 142 12.91 4.05 -4.65
N SER A 143 12.01 4.32 -5.59
CA SER A 143 10.74 3.63 -5.79
C SER A 143 10.10 4.13 -7.10
N LEU A 144 9.04 3.47 -7.55
CA LEU A 144 8.14 3.97 -8.60
C LEU A 144 8.88 4.34 -9.90
N TYR A 145 9.94 3.62 -10.26
CA TYR A 145 10.81 3.94 -11.39
C TYR A 145 10.03 3.95 -12.71
N GLY A 146 9.30 2.87 -13.00
CA GLY A 146 8.54 2.71 -14.22
C GLY A 146 7.35 3.65 -14.32
N SER A 147 6.57 3.81 -13.24
CA SER A 147 5.41 4.72 -13.21
C SER A 147 5.83 6.19 -13.32
N ARG A 148 6.90 6.62 -12.62
CA ARG A 148 7.43 8.00 -12.76
C ARG A 148 7.84 8.28 -14.20
N HIS A 149 8.59 7.35 -14.81
CA HIS A 149 9.05 7.50 -16.18
C HIS A 149 7.88 7.48 -17.19
N LEU A 150 6.96 6.52 -17.07
CA LEU A 150 5.83 6.40 -18.00
C LEU A 150 4.88 7.59 -17.90
N ALA A 151 4.55 8.07 -16.69
CA ALA A 151 3.71 9.24 -16.51
C ALA A 151 4.34 10.48 -17.17
N GLN A 152 5.66 10.65 -17.06
CA GLN A 152 6.39 11.73 -17.73
C GLN A 152 6.36 11.58 -19.26
N LEU A 153 6.52 10.38 -19.79
CA LEU A 153 6.43 10.11 -21.24
C LEU A 153 5.02 10.35 -21.78
N MET A 154 3.98 9.94 -21.04
CA MET A 154 2.59 10.16 -21.46
C MET A 154 2.23 11.65 -21.44
N GLU A 155 2.81 12.41 -20.51
CA GLU A 155 2.64 13.86 -20.44
C GLU A 155 3.29 14.58 -21.62
N SER A 156 4.44 14.10 -22.11
CA SER A 156 5.10 14.70 -23.28
C SER A 156 4.57 14.20 -24.63
N ALA A 157 3.85 13.08 -24.66
CA ALA A 157 3.31 12.48 -25.87
C ALA A 157 1.96 13.10 -26.28
N PRO A 158 1.84 13.73 -27.46
CA PRO A 158 0.57 14.27 -27.94
C PRO A 158 -0.51 13.21 -28.12
N HIS A 159 -1.77 13.61 -27.94
CA HIS A 159 -2.93 12.75 -28.19
C HIS A 159 -4.08 13.57 -28.81
N SER A 160 -5.22 12.94 -29.13
CA SER A 160 -6.47 13.60 -29.52
C SER A 160 -7.63 12.67 -29.13
N PRO A 161 -8.69 13.15 -28.44
CA PRO A 161 -9.11 14.55 -28.27
C PRO A 161 -8.55 15.29 -27.02
N GLY A 162 -7.38 14.92 -26.47
CA GLY A 162 -6.72 15.63 -25.37
C GLY A 162 -5.29 16.07 -25.73
N PRO A 163 -4.69 17.07 -25.06
CA PRO A 163 -3.38 17.59 -25.47
C PRO A 163 -2.27 16.54 -25.38
N THR A 164 -2.35 15.62 -24.40
CA THR A 164 -1.35 14.57 -24.18
C THR A 164 -2.00 13.24 -23.84
N ARG A 165 -1.22 12.15 -23.83
CA ARG A 165 -1.71 10.81 -23.48
C ARG A 165 -2.20 10.71 -22.03
N ILE A 166 -1.79 11.63 -21.14
CA ILE A 166 -2.33 11.69 -19.77
C ILE A 166 -3.83 11.94 -19.79
N GLN A 167 -4.32 12.90 -20.60
CA GLN A 167 -5.76 13.21 -20.64
C GLN A 167 -6.59 12.16 -21.37
N ALA A 168 -5.94 11.18 -22.00
CA ALA A 168 -6.59 10.02 -22.58
C ALA A 168 -7.03 8.99 -21.52
N ILE A 169 -6.45 9.04 -20.32
CA ILE A 169 -6.77 8.11 -19.24
C ILE A 169 -8.06 8.58 -18.56
N GLU A 170 -9.17 7.88 -18.82
CA GLU A 170 -10.46 8.18 -18.19
C GLU A 170 -10.50 7.70 -16.73
N LEU A 171 -9.92 6.54 -16.47
CA LEU A 171 -9.80 5.92 -15.16
C LEU A 171 -8.53 5.07 -15.13
N PHE A 172 -7.66 5.31 -14.15
CA PHE A 172 -6.52 4.47 -13.85
C PHE A 172 -6.88 3.54 -12.69
N MET A 173 -7.17 2.27 -12.99
CA MET A 173 -7.39 1.26 -11.96
C MET A 173 -6.07 0.54 -11.70
N LEU A 174 -5.50 0.74 -10.52
CA LEU A 174 -4.28 0.06 -10.08
C LEU A 174 -4.65 -1.18 -9.28
N LEU A 175 -4.12 -2.34 -9.63
CA LEU A 175 -4.34 -3.59 -8.93
C LEU A 175 -3.02 -3.96 -8.24
N ASP A 176 -3.04 -4.07 -6.92
CA ASP A 176 -1.86 -4.43 -6.16
C ASP A 176 -2.21 -5.30 -4.93
N LEU A 177 -1.25 -6.13 -4.50
CA LEU A 177 -1.36 -7.03 -3.35
C LEU A 177 -2.64 -7.89 -3.34
N LEU A 178 -2.95 -8.50 -4.49
CA LEU A 178 -4.12 -9.37 -4.69
C LEU A 178 -3.74 -10.84 -4.62
N GLY A 179 -4.67 -11.68 -4.14
CA GLY A 179 -4.60 -13.14 -4.24
C GLY A 179 -4.46 -13.87 -2.91
N ALA A 180 -4.10 -13.16 -1.84
CA ALA A 180 -4.17 -13.65 -0.47
C ALA A 180 -5.63 -13.95 -0.02
N PRO A 181 -5.85 -14.79 0.99
CA PRO A 181 -7.18 -15.00 1.57
C PRO A 181 -7.69 -13.73 2.29
N ASN A 182 -9.00 -13.51 2.26
CA ASN A 182 -9.70 -12.45 3.00
C ASN A 182 -9.17 -11.01 2.77
N PRO A 183 -8.97 -10.56 1.52
CA PRO A 183 -8.53 -9.19 1.26
C PRO A 183 -9.65 -8.20 1.61
N ASN A 184 -9.27 -7.00 2.05
CA ASN A 184 -10.19 -5.90 2.31
C ASN A 184 -9.78 -4.69 1.47
N PHE A 185 -10.67 -4.20 0.61
CA PHE A 185 -10.47 -3.01 -0.20
C PHE A 185 -11.30 -1.85 0.35
N TYR A 186 -10.79 -0.63 0.21
CA TYR A 186 -11.45 0.60 0.62
C TYR A 186 -11.42 1.63 -0.51
N SER A 187 -12.31 2.62 -0.45
CA SER A 187 -12.30 3.72 -1.41
C SER A 187 -11.27 4.77 -1.00
N HIS A 188 -10.11 4.76 -1.64
CA HIS A 188 -9.03 5.70 -1.35
C HIS A 188 -9.27 7.13 -1.87
N PHE A 189 -10.10 7.29 -2.92
CA PHE A 189 -10.31 8.57 -3.58
C PHE A 189 -11.81 8.88 -3.72
N PRO A 190 -12.30 10.00 -3.14
CA PRO A 190 -13.71 10.41 -3.28
C PRO A 190 -14.16 10.54 -4.74
N HIS A 191 -13.30 11.05 -5.62
CA HIS A 191 -13.62 11.27 -7.05
C HIS A 191 -13.93 9.99 -7.83
N THR A 192 -13.44 8.83 -7.39
CA THR A 192 -13.65 7.52 -8.03
C THR A 192 -14.47 6.56 -7.16
N ALA A 193 -14.97 7.01 -5.99
CA ALA A 193 -15.78 6.22 -5.07
C ALA A 193 -17.01 5.57 -5.74
N ARG A 194 -17.59 6.22 -6.76
CA ARG A 194 -18.69 5.63 -7.56
C ARG A 194 -18.28 4.29 -8.20
N TRP A 195 -17.05 4.15 -8.68
CA TRP A 195 -16.53 2.92 -9.27
C TRP A 195 -16.23 1.86 -8.21
N PHE A 196 -15.74 2.29 -7.05
CA PHE A 196 -15.60 1.40 -5.88
C PHE A 196 -16.96 0.82 -5.46
N HIS A 197 -18.01 1.65 -5.38
CA HIS A 197 -19.37 1.19 -5.08
C HIS A 197 -19.94 0.27 -6.16
N ARG A 198 -19.56 0.45 -7.44
CA ARG A 198 -19.90 -0.52 -8.50
C ARG A 198 -19.27 -1.88 -8.24
N LEU A 199 -17.98 -1.94 -7.91
CA LEU A 199 -17.30 -3.21 -7.57
C LEU A 199 -17.98 -3.90 -6.37
N ARG A 200 -18.28 -3.16 -5.31
CA ARG A 200 -19.04 -3.67 -4.15
C ARG A 200 -20.41 -4.20 -4.57
N SER A 201 -21.14 -3.48 -5.43
CA SER A 201 -22.44 -3.96 -5.93
C SER A 201 -22.30 -5.24 -6.76
N ILE A 202 -21.24 -5.39 -7.55
CA ILE A 202 -20.96 -6.57 -8.35
C ILE A 202 -20.64 -7.77 -7.45
N GLU A 203 -19.81 -7.59 -6.42
CA GLU A 203 -19.52 -8.61 -5.40
C GLU A 203 -20.81 -9.17 -4.80
N LYS A 204 -21.66 -8.29 -4.24
CA LYS A 204 -22.96 -8.67 -3.64
C LYS A 204 -23.83 -9.44 -4.63
N ARG A 205 -23.85 -9.00 -5.89
CA ARG A 205 -24.67 -9.61 -6.94
C ARG A 205 -24.16 -11.01 -7.30
N LEU A 206 -22.86 -11.17 -7.50
CA LEU A 206 -22.24 -12.46 -7.80
C LEU A 206 -22.42 -13.43 -6.63
N HIS A 207 -22.33 -12.94 -5.38
CA HIS A 207 -22.62 -13.73 -4.19
C HIS A 207 -24.05 -14.28 -4.21
N ARG A 208 -25.06 -13.43 -4.39
CA ARG A 208 -26.48 -13.82 -4.46
C ARG A 208 -26.80 -14.80 -5.59
N MET A 209 -26.01 -14.76 -6.66
CA MET A 209 -26.14 -15.67 -7.81
C MET A 209 -25.37 -16.99 -7.65
N ASN A 210 -24.75 -17.22 -6.49
CA ASN A 210 -23.89 -18.37 -6.20
C ASN A 210 -22.70 -18.48 -7.19
N LEU A 211 -22.19 -17.33 -7.64
CA LEU A 211 -21.05 -17.23 -8.55
C LEU A 211 -19.74 -16.85 -7.85
N LEU A 212 -19.68 -16.89 -6.52
CA LEU A 212 -18.44 -16.73 -5.75
C LEU A 212 -18.17 -18.00 -4.92
N GLN A 213 -16.90 -18.32 -4.73
CA GLN A 213 -16.44 -19.50 -3.98
C GLN A 213 -15.81 -19.09 -2.64
N SER A 214 -15.95 -19.90 -1.59
CA SER A 214 -15.38 -19.58 -0.26
C SER A 214 -15.72 -18.16 0.23
N HIS A 215 -16.95 -17.73 -0.04
CA HIS A 215 -17.43 -16.36 0.19
C HIS A 215 -18.71 -16.38 1.04
N PRO A 216 -18.62 -16.68 2.35
CA PRO A 216 -19.79 -16.93 3.21
C PRO A 216 -20.66 -15.71 3.50
N GLN A 217 -20.15 -14.49 3.36
CA GLN A 217 -20.90 -13.26 3.63
C GLN A 217 -21.19 -12.51 2.34
N GLU A 218 -22.22 -11.67 2.31
CA GLU A 218 -22.60 -10.95 1.09
C GLU A 218 -21.56 -9.91 0.64
N VAL A 219 -20.84 -9.33 1.60
CA VAL A 219 -19.71 -8.42 1.40
C VAL A 219 -18.57 -8.93 2.25
N MET A 220 -17.44 -9.25 1.63
CA MET A 220 -16.19 -9.64 2.29
C MET A 220 -15.02 -8.78 1.83
N TYR A 221 -14.99 -8.38 0.56
CA TYR A 221 -13.85 -7.71 -0.04
C TYR A 221 -13.99 -6.19 -0.05
N PHE A 222 -15.11 -5.65 -0.56
CA PHE A 222 -15.23 -4.20 -0.76
C PHE A 222 -15.92 -3.55 0.46
N GLN A 223 -15.09 -3.14 1.42
CA GLN A 223 -15.53 -2.62 2.71
C GLN A 223 -16.06 -1.18 2.61
N PRO A 224 -17.07 -0.81 3.42
CA PRO A 224 -17.46 0.59 3.58
C PRO A 224 -16.43 1.35 4.44
N GLY A 225 -16.53 2.68 4.43
CA GLY A 225 -15.74 3.55 5.29
C GLY A 225 -14.44 4.03 4.65
N GLU A 226 -13.65 4.72 5.46
CA GLU A 226 -12.37 5.28 5.06
C GLU A 226 -11.28 4.21 5.11
N PRO A 227 -10.28 4.27 4.21
CA PRO A 227 -9.15 3.38 4.27
C PRO A 227 -8.38 3.57 5.59
N PRO A 228 -7.81 2.51 6.18
CA PRO A 228 -7.00 2.61 7.40
C PRO A 228 -5.77 3.52 7.28
N GLY A 229 -5.34 3.82 6.04
CA GLY A 229 -4.24 4.71 5.74
C GLY A 229 -4.08 4.90 4.24
N SER A 230 -3.23 5.87 3.87
CA SER A 230 -2.79 6.06 2.48
C SER A 230 -1.56 5.21 2.21
N VAL A 231 -1.45 4.71 0.98
CA VAL A 231 -0.31 3.93 0.51
C VAL A 231 0.26 4.64 -0.72
N GLU A 232 1.56 4.90 -0.73
CA GLU A 232 2.24 5.33 -1.96
C GLU A 232 2.46 4.11 -2.84
N ASP A 233 2.14 4.24 -4.13
CA ASP A 233 2.22 3.16 -5.12
C ASP A 233 2.25 3.82 -6.52
N ASP A 234 2.33 3.03 -7.57
CA ASP A 234 2.49 3.40 -8.98
C ASP A 234 1.41 4.37 -9.52
N HIS A 235 0.31 4.55 -8.80
CA HIS A 235 -0.71 5.54 -9.14
C HIS A 235 -0.25 6.98 -8.86
N ILE A 236 0.70 7.20 -7.94
CA ILE A 236 1.09 8.53 -7.47
C ILE A 236 1.54 9.45 -8.62
N PRO A 237 2.41 9.03 -9.56
CA PRO A 237 2.82 9.88 -10.69
C PRO A 237 1.66 10.26 -11.63
N PHE A 238 0.64 9.41 -11.78
CA PHE A 238 -0.54 9.69 -12.59
C PHE A 238 -1.54 10.57 -11.85
N LEU A 239 -1.77 10.29 -10.57
CA LEU A 239 -2.64 11.08 -9.69
C LEU A 239 -2.18 12.55 -9.63
N ARG A 240 -0.87 12.78 -9.47
CA ARG A 240 -0.27 14.12 -9.47
C ARG A 240 -0.47 14.89 -10.79
N ARG A 241 -0.79 14.19 -11.88
CA ARG A 241 -1.09 14.76 -13.21
C ARG A 241 -2.60 14.84 -13.49
N GLY A 242 -3.44 14.67 -12.47
CA GLY A 242 -4.89 14.81 -12.55
C GLY A 242 -5.63 13.60 -13.13
N VAL A 243 -4.97 12.44 -13.22
CA VAL A 243 -5.63 11.20 -13.66
C VAL A 243 -6.54 10.68 -12.53
N PRO A 244 -7.83 10.37 -12.79
CA PRO A 244 -8.69 9.73 -11.80
C PRO A 244 -8.19 8.32 -11.48
N VAL A 245 -7.90 8.03 -10.20
CA VAL A 245 -7.36 6.75 -9.75
C VAL A 245 -8.39 5.95 -8.97
N LEU A 246 -8.49 4.64 -9.23
CA LEU A 246 -9.09 3.65 -8.33
C LEU A 246 -8.00 2.67 -7.91
N HIS A 247 -7.55 2.75 -6.65
CA HIS A 247 -6.50 1.91 -6.11
C HIS A 247 -7.10 0.67 -5.45
N LEU A 248 -6.91 -0.50 -6.07
CA LEU A 248 -7.38 -1.79 -5.61
C LEU A 248 -6.23 -2.53 -4.92
N ILE A 249 -5.96 -2.13 -3.68
CA ILE A 249 -4.95 -2.71 -2.81
C ILE A 249 -5.57 -3.21 -1.50
N SER A 250 -5.19 -4.41 -1.06
CA SER A 250 -5.73 -4.96 0.19
C SER A 250 -5.18 -4.18 1.39
N MET A 251 -6.03 -3.79 2.33
CA MET A 251 -5.65 -3.15 3.61
C MET A 251 -6.36 -3.85 4.77
N PRO A 252 -5.65 -4.53 5.70
CA PRO A 252 -4.19 -4.66 5.77
C PRO A 252 -3.61 -5.43 4.57
N PHE A 253 -2.30 -5.25 4.37
CA PHE A 253 -1.53 -6.01 3.40
C PHE A 253 -1.55 -7.51 3.71
N PRO A 254 -1.35 -8.38 2.71
CA PRO A 254 -1.16 -9.81 2.93
C PRO A 254 -0.13 -10.09 4.03
N SER A 255 -0.36 -11.09 4.87
CA SER A 255 0.56 -11.44 5.95
C SER A 255 1.94 -11.90 5.47
N VAL A 256 2.05 -12.28 4.19
CA VAL A 256 3.29 -12.71 3.52
C VAL A 256 3.95 -11.58 2.72
N TRP A 257 3.39 -10.37 2.75
CA TRP A 257 3.94 -9.23 2.01
C TRP A 257 5.40 -8.95 2.41
N HIS A 258 6.25 -8.72 1.40
CA HIS A 258 7.70 -8.52 1.54
C HIS A 258 8.43 -9.68 2.23
N THR A 259 7.87 -10.90 2.18
CA THR A 259 8.56 -12.11 2.61
C THR A 259 8.71 -13.10 1.46
N PRO A 260 9.68 -14.03 1.53
CA PRO A 260 9.78 -15.12 0.54
C PRO A 260 8.55 -16.04 0.50
N ASP A 261 7.67 -15.97 1.50
CA ASP A 261 6.43 -16.73 1.53
C ASP A 261 5.37 -16.15 0.58
N ASP A 262 5.56 -14.95 0.02
CA ASP A 262 4.73 -14.43 -1.08
C ASP A 262 5.00 -15.23 -2.37
N SER A 263 4.33 -16.38 -2.46
CA SER A 263 4.55 -17.42 -3.44
C SER A 263 3.23 -18.06 -3.85
N GLU A 264 3.25 -18.82 -4.95
CA GLU A 264 2.06 -19.51 -5.48
C GLU A 264 1.34 -20.35 -4.42
N ALA A 265 2.11 -21.01 -3.53
CA ALA A 265 1.57 -21.91 -2.52
C ALA A 265 0.71 -21.20 -1.45
N ASN A 266 0.93 -19.89 -1.25
CA ASN A 266 0.21 -19.09 -0.24
C ASN A 266 -0.90 -18.22 -0.85
N LEU A 267 -1.10 -18.30 -2.17
CA LEU A 267 -2.30 -17.74 -2.80
C LEU A 267 -3.53 -18.53 -2.37
N HIS A 268 -4.68 -17.85 -2.36
CA HIS A 268 -5.98 -18.46 -2.17
C HIS A 268 -6.75 -18.49 -3.50
N PRO A 269 -6.70 -19.60 -4.26
CA PRO A 269 -7.30 -19.67 -5.60
C PRO A 269 -8.77 -19.26 -5.68
N PRO A 270 -9.65 -19.60 -4.71
CA PRO A 270 -11.03 -19.10 -4.71
C PRO A 270 -11.11 -17.57 -4.70
N THR A 271 -10.27 -16.89 -3.91
CA THR A 271 -10.21 -15.41 -3.91
C THR A 271 -9.76 -14.90 -5.27
N VAL A 272 -8.70 -15.45 -5.85
CA VAL A 272 -8.19 -15.06 -7.17
C VAL A 272 -9.28 -15.16 -8.24
N HIS A 273 -10.02 -16.27 -8.26
CA HIS A 273 -11.12 -16.47 -9.20
C HIS A 273 -12.31 -15.54 -8.95
N ASN A 274 -12.66 -15.29 -7.68
CA ASN A 274 -13.72 -14.35 -7.32
C ASN A 274 -13.39 -12.93 -7.80
N LEU A 275 -12.18 -12.44 -7.53
CA LEU A 275 -11.73 -11.12 -7.97
C LEU A 275 -11.73 -11.03 -9.50
N SER A 276 -11.28 -12.09 -10.19
CA SER A 276 -11.33 -12.16 -11.65
C SER A 276 -12.75 -12.03 -12.19
N ARG A 277 -13.74 -12.68 -11.56
CA ARG A 277 -15.16 -12.56 -11.92
C ARG A 277 -15.70 -11.14 -11.71
N ILE A 278 -15.37 -10.54 -10.57
CA ILE A 278 -15.80 -9.18 -10.22
C ILE A 278 -15.22 -8.18 -11.24
N LEU A 279 -13.93 -8.27 -11.54
CA LEU A 279 -13.25 -7.39 -12.50
C LEU A 279 -13.75 -7.58 -13.93
N ALA A 280 -14.02 -8.82 -14.35
CA ALA A 280 -14.58 -9.08 -15.69
C ALA A 280 -15.97 -8.47 -15.85
N VAL A 281 -16.84 -8.59 -14.84
CA VAL A 281 -18.16 -7.95 -14.85
C VAL A 281 -18.01 -6.44 -14.81
N PHE A 282 -17.12 -5.89 -13.98
CA PHE A 282 -16.87 -4.45 -13.92
C PHE A 282 -16.44 -3.90 -15.28
N LEU A 283 -15.50 -4.56 -15.94
CA LEU A 283 -14.99 -4.16 -17.24
C LEU A 283 -16.07 -4.22 -18.32
N ALA A 284 -16.87 -5.30 -18.34
CA ALA A 284 -17.97 -5.45 -19.28
C ALA A 284 -19.05 -4.37 -19.06
N GLU A 285 -19.37 -4.03 -17.81
CA GLU A 285 -20.28 -2.95 -17.47
C GLU A 285 -19.70 -1.57 -17.89
N TYR A 286 -18.42 -1.32 -17.59
CA TYR A 286 -17.72 -0.07 -17.90
C TYR A 286 -17.63 0.22 -19.39
N LEU A 287 -17.29 -0.79 -20.18
CA LEU A 287 -17.14 -0.66 -21.63
C LEU A 287 -18.44 -0.89 -22.41
N GLY A 288 -19.49 -1.44 -21.78
CA GLY A 288 -20.78 -1.72 -22.40
C GLY A 288 -20.78 -2.98 -23.29
N LEU A 289 -20.06 -4.02 -22.88
CA LEU A 289 -19.88 -5.29 -23.60
C LEU A 289 -21.05 -6.28 -23.38
#